data_AF-A0A432ZTD1-F1
#
_entry.id   AF-A0A432ZTD1-F1
#
_cell.length_a   1.000
_cell.length_b   1.000
_cell.length_c   1.000
_cell.angle_alpha   90.00
_cell.angle_beta   90.00
_cell.angle_gamma   90.00
#
_symmetry.space_group_name_H-M   'P 1'
#
loop_
_entity.id
_entity.type
_entity.pdbx_description
1 polymer ?
#
loop_
_entity_poly.entity_id
_entity_poly.type
_entity_poly.pdbx_seq_one_letter_code
_entity_poly.pdbx_strand_id
1 'polypeptide(L)' 'MIKCNFAELLGARKLKIADVVRDTGINRSTLTRLYHETTSRIDFDTLETLCRYLECDVGQLLEVTDE' A
#
# COMPACT_ATOMS: atom_id res chain seq x y z
N MET A 1 -1.19 -16.98 -1.97
CA MET A 1 -0.14 -15.95 -2.20
C MET A 1 -0.27 -14.78 -1.21
N ILE A 2 0.69 -13.84 -1.08
CA ILE A 2 0.40 -12.56 -0.40
C ILE A 2 -0.21 -11.60 -1.43
N LYS A 3 -1.44 -11.14 -1.19
CA LYS A 3 -2.13 -10.11 -1.99
C LYS A 3 -1.94 -8.73 -1.35
N CYS A 4 -1.78 -7.69 -2.15
CA CYS A 4 -1.71 -6.30 -1.66
C CYS A 4 -2.89 -5.46 -2.18
N ASN A 5 -3.79 -5.07 -1.28
CA ASN A 5 -5.00 -4.31 -1.61
C ASN A 5 -4.74 -2.79 -1.78
N PHE A 6 -3.49 -2.36 -1.97
CA PHE A 6 -3.13 -0.94 -2.01
C PHE A 6 -3.86 -0.16 -3.11
N ALA A 7 -4.01 -0.75 -4.30
CA ALA A 7 -4.74 -0.13 -5.41
C ALA A 7 -6.23 0.05 -5.10
N GLU A 8 -6.86 -0.97 -4.49
CA GLU A 8 -8.27 -0.95 -4.09
C GLU A 8 -8.52 0.11 -3.01
N LEU A 9 -7.64 0.19 -2.00
CA LEU A 9 -7.70 1.18 -0.92
C LEU A 9 -7.53 2.62 -1.42
N LEU A 10 -6.68 2.84 -2.42
CA LEU A 10 -6.53 4.15 -3.09
C LEU A 10 -7.79 4.51 -3.89
N GLY A 11 -8.31 3.57 -4.67
CA GLY A 11 -9.52 3.76 -5.47
C GLY A 11 -10.73 4.13 -4.61
N ALA A 12 -10.94 3.41 -3.52
CA ALA A 12 -12.02 3.66 -2.57
C ALA A 12 -11.95 5.07 -1.94
N ARG A 13 -10.73 5.58 -1.70
CA ARG A 13 -10.49 6.90 -1.10
C ARG A 13 -10.26 8.02 -2.12
N LYS A 14 -10.35 7.73 -3.43
CA LYS A 14 -10.07 8.67 -4.54
C LYS A 14 -8.67 9.31 -4.45
N LEU A 15 -7.71 8.57 -3.92
CA LEU A 15 -6.33 9.02 -3.77
C LEU A 15 -5.49 8.61 -4.98
N LYS A 16 -4.54 9.47 -5.39
CA LYS A 16 -3.52 9.11 -6.38
C LYS A 16 -2.23 8.72 -5.68
N ILE A 17 -1.40 7.93 -6.35
CA ILE A 17 -0.02 7.64 -5.86
C ILE A 17 0.73 8.94 -5.57
N ALA A 18 0.54 9.99 -6.37
CA ALA A 18 1.19 11.29 -6.14
C ALA A 18 0.79 11.95 -4.82
N ASP A 19 -0.44 11.75 -4.35
CA ASP A 19 -0.90 12.25 -3.06
C ASP A 19 -0.18 11.50 -1.93
N VAL A 20 -0.14 10.17 -2.02
CA VAL A 20 0.57 9.35 -1.03
C VAL A 20 2.06 9.67 -0.98
N VAL A 21 2.72 9.87 -2.12
CA VAL A 21 4.14 10.30 -2.14
C VAL A 21 4.32 11.60 -1.37
N ARG A 22 3.48 12.60 -1.65
CA ARG A 22 3.56 13.94 -1.03
C ARG A 22 3.32 13.87 0.48
N ASP A 23 2.33 13.08 0.89
CA ASP A 23 1.82 13.11 2.26
C ASP A 23 2.55 12.12 3.18
N THR A 24 3.16 11.07 2.64
CA THR A 24 3.91 10.05 3.41
C THR A 24 5.43 10.13 3.22
N GLY A 25 5.92 10.79 2.19
CA GLY A 25 7.33 10.79 1.82
C GLY A 25 7.85 9.45 1.26
N ILE A 26 7.00 8.43 1.12
CA ILE A 26 7.40 7.13 0.58
C ILE A 26 7.80 7.28 -0.89
N ASN A 27 8.89 6.62 -1.27
CA ASN A 27 9.40 6.65 -2.63
C ASN A 27 8.33 6.20 -3.65
N ARG A 28 8.14 7.00 -4.71
CA ARG A 28 7.15 6.74 -5.76
C ARG A 28 7.27 5.34 -6.35
N SER A 29 8.49 4.84 -6.59
CA SER A 29 8.70 3.50 -7.15
C SER A 29 8.20 2.39 -6.22
N THR A 30 8.31 2.58 -4.90
CA THR A 30 7.79 1.63 -3.91
C THR A 30 6.27 1.59 -3.96
N LEU A 31 5.62 2.75 -3.96
CA LEU A 31 4.16 2.83 -4.08
C LEU A 31 3.65 2.29 -5.41
N THR A 32 4.34 2.54 -6.52
CA THR A 32 4.00 1.97 -7.83
C THR A 32 4.12 0.45 -7.84
N ARG A 33 5.16 -0.13 -7.23
CA ARG A 33 5.28 -1.59 -7.13
C ARG A 33 4.20 -2.20 -6.25
N LEU A 34 3.84 -1.57 -5.14
CA LEU A 34 2.72 -1.98 -4.30
C LEU A 34 1.39 -1.91 -5.06
N TYR A 35 1.18 -0.83 -5.82
CA TYR A 35 -0.03 -0.63 -6.62
C TYR A 35 -0.21 -1.70 -7.69
N HIS A 36 0.88 -2.14 -8.31
CA HIS A 36 0.87 -3.19 -9.32
C HIS A 36 1.18 -4.59 -8.77
N GLU A 37 1.23 -4.76 -7.44
CA GLU A 37 1.49 -6.05 -6.79
C GLU A 37 2.79 -6.74 -7.27
N THR A 38 3.79 -5.94 -7.66
CA THR A 38 5.12 -6.43 -8.11
C THR A 38 6.19 -6.36 -7.02
N THR A 39 5.78 -6.00 -5.80
CA THR A 39 6.65 -5.93 -4.64
C THR A 39 6.84 -7.32 -4.03
N SER A 40 8.09 -7.70 -3.74
CA SER A 40 8.42 -8.95 -3.04
C SER A 40 8.73 -8.77 -1.54
N ARG A 41 8.90 -7.52 -1.11
CA ARG A 41 9.22 -7.14 0.28
C ARG A 41 8.71 -5.74 0.59
N ILE A 42 8.25 -5.57 1.82
CA ILE A 42 7.88 -4.29 2.43
C ILE A 42 8.47 -4.27 3.83
N ASP A 43 9.13 -3.17 4.20
CA ASP A 43 9.61 -2.97 5.57
C ASP A 43 8.48 -2.48 6.49
N PHE A 44 8.67 -2.65 7.81
CA PHE A 44 7.65 -2.30 8.79
C PHE A 44 7.37 -0.80 8.84
N ASP A 45 8.37 0.05 8.63
CA ASP A 45 8.19 1.51 8.63
C ASP A 45 7.26 1.95 7.49
N THR A 46 7.45 1.40 6.29
CA THR A 46 6.57 1.63 5.13
C THR A 46 5.17 1.08 5.40
N LEU A 47 5.08 -0.13 5.96
CA LEU A 47 3.80 -0.76 6.27
C LEU A 47 3.00 0.05 7.29
N GLU A 48 3.63 0.45 8.40
CA GLU A 48 3.03 1.28 9.45
C GLU A 48 2.60 2.63 8.88
N THR A 49 3.47 3.30 8.12
CA THR A 49 3.18 4.61 7.52
C THR A 49 1.96 4.54 6.61
N LEU A 50 1.87 3.51 5.75
CA LEU A 50 0.72 3.32 4.86
C LEU A 50 -0.56 3.00 5.63
N CYS A 51 -0.50 2.12 6.63
CA CYS A 51 -1.66 1.77 7.45
C CYS A 51 -2.20 2.99 8.19
N ARG A 52 -1.32 3.81 8.78
CA ARG A 52 -1.69 5.06 9.45
C ARG A 52 -2.28 6.08 8.48
N TYR A 53 -1.63 6.29 7.33
CA TYR A 53 -2.08 7.25 6.32
C TYR A 53 -3.42 6.86 5.69
N LEU A 54 -3.63 5.57 5.44
CA LEU A 54 -4.88 5.06 4.88
C LEU A 54 -5.95 4.81 5.96
N GLU A 55 -5.64 4.96 7.24
CA GLU A 55 -6.53 4.60 8.35
C GLU A 55 -7.08 3.18 8.17
N CYS A 56 -6.18 2.21 8.00
CA CYS A 56 -6.54 0.80 7.84
C CYS A 56 -5.61 -0.11 8.65
N ASP A 57 -6.11 -1.30 8.98
CA ASP A 57 -5.30 -2.34 9.59
C ASP A 57 -4.39 -3.03 8.57
N VAL A 58 -3.33 -3.68 9.05
CA VAL A 58 -2.41 -4.45 8.21
C VAL A 58 -3.16 -5.49 7.38
N GLY A 59 -4.14 -6.18 7.97
CA GLY A 59 -4.95 -7.20 7.28
C GLY A 59 -5.86 -6.64 6.18
N GLN A 60 -6.15 -5.34 6.18
CA GLN A 60 -6.88 -4.70 5.08
C GLN A 60 -5.95 -4.35 3.92
N LEU A 61 -4.67 -4.10 4.19
CA LEU A 61 -3.65 -3.77 3.18
C LEU A 61 -2.98 -5.01 2.58
N LEU A 62 -2.71 -6.02 3.41
CA LEU A 62 -2.03 -7.27 3.06
C LEU A 62 -2.85 -8.46 3.54
N GLU A 63 -3.07 -9.42 2.64
CA GLU A 63 -3.84 -10.63 2.93
C GLU A 63 -3.10 -11.86 2.44
N VAL A 64 -3.18 -12.96 3.20
CA VAL A 64 -2.76 -14.28 2.74
C VAL A 64 -3.95 -14.91 2.03
N THR A 65 -3.80 -15.19 0.74
CA THR A 65 -4.81 -15.88 -0.06
C THR A 65 -4.39 -17.33 -0.33
N ASP A 66 -5.36 -18.21 -0.55
CA ASP A 66 -5.13 -19.62 -0.88
C ASP A 66 -4.98 -19.90 -2.39
N GLU A 67 -4.93 -18.84 -3.21
CA GLU A 67 -4.54 -18.91 -4.63
C GLU A 67 -3.03 -19.18 -4.79
#